data_AF-A0A0B1SH13-F1
#
_entry.id   AF-A0A0B1SH13-F1
#
_cell.length_a   1.000
_cell.length_b   1.000
_cell.length_c   1.000
_cell.angle_alpha   90.00
_cell.angle_beta   90.00
_cell.angle_gamma   90.00
#
_symmetry.space_group_name_H-M   'P 1'
#
loop_
_entity.id
_entity.type
_entity.pdbx_description
1 polymer ?
#
loop_
_entity_poly.entity_id
_entity_poly.type
_entity_poly.pdbx_seq_one_letter_code
_entity_poly.pdbx_strand_id
1 'polypeptide(L)'
;MDDLLYRCFLAALKFRLDKVPMDVGQFYSQCLLACVPKTRRLDMKKTKYKKFGVFLEEVNKGEDGPIVHIRKVGKGADMIEEVVKTHPAWKSFTVTDEVIKDEEEESTKCGPKIHEYYSVTDAVLPVLRSRGNFSKGQLLESTEVREIVTDYVKKEELHCGKSVKLDPILAQVTRINEESTDWNTLIQKVQSKMTKTFV
;
A
#
# COMPACT_ATOMS: atom_id res chain seq x y z
N MET A 1 -19.22 26.35 13.30
CA MET A 1 -19.43 25.38 12.20
C MET A 1 -19.06 26.01 10.87
N ASP A 2 -19.51 27.24 10.61
CA ASP A 2 -19.20 28.00 9.40
C ASP A 2 -17.70 28.23 9.19
N ASP A 3 -16.98 28.58 10.26
CA ASP A 3 -15.52 28.71 10.24
C ASP A 3 -14.82 27.41 9.79
N LEU A 4 -15.24 26.25 10.31
CA LEU A 4 -14.70 24.96 9.89
C LEU A 4 -14.98 24.69 8.41
N LEU A 5 -16.20 24.99 7.93
CA LEU A 5 -16.56 24.86 6.52
C LEU A 5 -15.62 25.72 5.66
N TYR A 6 -15.42 26.98 6.04
CA TYR A 6 -14.63 27.94 5.27
C TYR A 6 -13.15 27.55 5.22
N ARG A 7 -12.56 27.13 6.35
CA ARG A 7 -11.16 26.70 6.37
C ARG A 7 -10.93 25.39 5.60
N CYS A 8 -11.81 24.40 5.76
CA CYS A 8 -11.75 23.15 4.98
C CYS A 8 -11.93 23.41 3.48
N PHE A 9 -12.77 24.37 3.12
CA PHE A 9 -12.95 24.81 1.73
C PHE A 9 -11.65 25.39 1.14
N LEU A 10 -10.98 26.32 1.85
CA LEU A 10 -9.71 26.89 1.40
C LEU A 10 -8.60 25.84 1.30
N ALA A 11 -8.53 24.91 2.27
CA ALA A 11 -7.61 23.78 2.23
C ALA A 11 -7.84 22.90 0.99
N ALA A 12 -9.10 22.54 0.72
CA ALA A 12 -9.46 21.72 -0.42
C ALA A 12 -9.12 22.40 -1.76
N LEU A 13 -9.39 23.70 -1.89
CA LEU A 13 -9.03 24.47 -3.09
C LEU A 13 -7.52 24.54 -3.33
N LYS A 14 -6.72 24.63 -2.27
CA LYS A 14 -5.28 24.85 -2.37
C LYS A 14 -4.49 23.55 -2.56
N PHE A 15 -4.98 22.45 -2.01
CA PHE A 15 -4.19 21.22 -1.89
C PHE A 15 -4.83 19.94 -2.44
N ARG A 16 -6.15 19.92 -2.66
CA ARG A 16 -6.85 18.72 -3.16
C ARG A 16 -7.54 18.91 -4.50
N LEU A 17 -7.69 20.16 -4.96
CA LEU A 17 -8.25 20.47 -6.26
C LEU A 17 -7.16 20.48 -7.33
N ASP A 18 -6.93 19.33 -7.93
CA ASP A 18 -5.87 19.17 -8.94
C ASP A 18 -6.29 19.60 -10.34
N LYS A 19 -7.56 19.36 -10.72
CA LYS A 19 -8.07 19.61 -12.07
C LYS A 19 -9.43 20.28 -12.03
N VAL A 20 -9.58 21.27 -12.92
CA VAL A 20 -10.84 21.95 -13.24
C VAL A 20 -11.14 21.77 -14.74
N PRO A 21 -12.40 21.75 -15.19
CA PRO A 21 -13.61 21.93 -14.40
C PRO A 21 -13.97 20.71 -13.53
N MET A 22 -14.52 20.94 -12.32
CA MET A 22 -14.96 19.90 -11.39
C MET A 22 -16.38 20.16 -10.87
N ASP A 23 -17.20 19.12 -10.76
CA ASP A 23 -18.56 19.24 -10.21
C ASP A 23 -18.53 19.68 -8.74
N VAL A 24 -19.42 20.61 -8.36
CA VAL A 24 -19.49 21.17 -7.01
C VAL A 24 -19.82 20.10 -5.95
N GLY A 25 -20.68 19.13 -6.27
CA GLY A 25 -21.00 18.00 -5.39
C GLY A 25 -19.83 17.03 -5.26
N GLN A 26 -19.11 16.78 -6.37
CA GLN A 26 -17.87 16.00 -6.36
C GLN A 26 -16.80 16.69 -5.53
N PHE A 27 -16.58 17.99 -5.70
CA PHE A 27 -15.63 18.77 -4.92
C PHE A 27 -15.97 18.73 -3.42
N TYR A 28 -17.25 18.88 -3.06
CA TYR A 28 -17.68 18.78 -1.67
C TYR A 28 -17.35 17.42 -1.07
N SER A 29 -17.71 16.33 -1.77
CA SER A 29 -17.57 14.97 -1.24
C SER A 29 -16.13 14.45 -1.25
N GLN A 30 -15.35 14.74 -2.28
CA GLN A 30 -14.01 14.17 -2.49
C GLN A 30 -12.88 15.08 -1.98
N CYS A 31 -13.02 16.40 -2.08
CA CYS A 31 -11.97 17.34 -1.69
C CYS A 31 -12.25 17.94 -0.31
N LEU A 32 -13.42 18.57 -0.13
CA LEU A 32 -13.72 19.34 1.08
C LEU A 32 -13.89 18.45 2.31
N LEU A 33 -14.70 17.39 2.23
CA LEU A 33 -14.89 16.47 3.36
C LEU A 33 -13.59 15.76 3.77
N ALA A 34 -12.71 15.49 2.80
CA ALA A 34 -11.41 14.89 3.07
C ALA A 34 -10.44 15.84 3.79
N CYS A 35 -10.68 17.15 3.76
CA CYS A 35 -9.93 18.13 4.56
C CYS A 35 -10.44 18.27 6.00
N VAL A 36 -11.59 17.69 6.35
CA VAL A 36 -12.16 17.81 7.70
C VAL A 36 -11.31 17.01 8.69
N PRO A 37 -10.86 17.61 9.81
CA PRO A 37 -10.07 16.92 10.82
C PRO A 37 -10.80 15.67 11.34
N LYS A 38 -10.09 14.54 11.55
CA LYS A 38 -10.67 13.27 12.04
C LYS A 38 -11.41 13.41 13.38
N THR A 39 -11.04 14.39 14.20
CA THR A 39 -11.66 14.71 15.50
C THR A 39 -12.96 15.49 15.38
N ARG A 40 -13.30 15.98 14.18
CA ARG A 40 -14.49 16.81 13.93
C ARG A 40 -15.33 16.19 12.80
N ARG A 41 -16.59 16.61 12.75
CA ARG A 41 -17.49 16.30 11.63
C ARG A 41 -18.11 17.58 11.12
N LEU A 42 -18.10 17.74 9.80
CA LEU A 42 -18.75 18.86 9.15
C LEU A 42 -20.23 18.52 8.92
N ASP A 43 -21.12 19.26 9.59
CA ASP A 43 -22.56 19.14 9.41
C ASP A 43 -23.10 20.39 8.71
N MET A 44 -23.43 20.25 7.42
CA MET A 44 -23.96 21.33 6.60
C MET A 44 -25.26 21.91 7.17
N LYS A 45 -26.11 21.13 7.84
CA LYS A 45 -27.37 21.62 8.44
C LYS A 45 -27.13 22.52 9.64
N LYS A 46 -25.98 22.39 10.30
CA LYS A 46 -25.56 23.23 11.43
C LYS A 46 -24.84 24.51 10.98
N THR A 47 -24.57 24.65 9.68
CA THR A 47 -24.04 25.90 9.13
C THR A 47 -25.15 26.92 8.91
N LYS A 48 -24.81 28.21 8.76
CA LYS A 48 -25.77 29.26 8.37
C LYS A 48 -26.29 29.07 6.93
N TYR A 49 -25.49 28.45 6.06
CA TYR A 49 -25.78 28.29 4.63
C TYR A 49 -26.79 27.17 4.33
N LYS A 50 -26.82 26.12 5.16
CA LYS A 50 -27.66 24.91 5.02
C LYS A 50 -27.41 24.07 3.75
N LYS A 51 -26.82 24.65 2.70
CA LYS A 51 -26.47 24.04 1.41
C LYS A 51 -25.13 24.57 0.94
N PHE A 52 -24.33 23.71 0.31
CA PHE A 52 -22.99 24.08 -0.16
C PHE A 52 -23.02 25.11 -1.31
N GLY A 53 -23.99 25.02 -2.23
CA GLY A 53 -24.15 26.03 -3.28
C GLY A 53 -24.42 27.44 -2.73
N VAL A 54 -25.20 27.56 -1.64
CA VAL A 54 -25.47 28.85 -0.96
C VAL A 54 -24.18 29.40 -0.35
N PHE A 55 -23.37 28.54 0.25
CA PHE A 55 -22.04 28.91 0.73
C PHE A 55 -21.15 29.47 -0.38
N LEU A 56 -21.08 28.79 -1.53
CA LEU A 56 -20.26 29.24 -2.67
C LEU A 56 -20.73 30.59 -3.22
N GLU A 57 -22.05 30.80 -3.32
CA GLU A 57 -22.59 32.09 -3.75
C GLU A 57 -22.26 33.22 -2.77
N GLU A 58 -22.29 32.98 -1.45
CA GLU A 58 -21.97 34.00 -0.44
C GLU A 58 -20.46 34.30 -0.42
N VAL A 59 -19.61 33.27 -0.49
CA VAL A 59 -18.16 33.43 -0.53
C VAL A 59 -17.72 34.19 -1.78
N ASN A 60 -18.33 33.92 -2.94
CA ASN A 60 -18.01 34.63 -4.18
C ASN A 60 -18.56 36.06 -4.26
N LYS A 61 -19.50 36.42 -3.38
CA LYS A 61 -20.05 37.79 -3.24
C LYS A 61 -19.33 38.61 -2.17
N GLY A 62 -18.29 38.05 -1.54
CA GLY A 62 -17.50 38.75 -0.53
C GLY A 62 -16.81 40.01 -1.08
N GLU A 63 -16.40 40.90 -0.18
CA GLU A 63 -15.76 42.18 -0.53
C GLU A 63 -14.47 42.02 -1.32
N ASP A 64 -13.78 40.89 -1.15
CA ASP A 64 -12.53 40.54 -1.84
C ASP A 64 -12.75 39.98 -3.27
N GLY A 65 -14.00 39.86 -3.71
CA GLY A 65 -14.38 39.32 -5.01
C GLY A 65 -14.54 37.79 -5.05
N PRO A 66 -14.70 37.19 -6.25
CA PRO A 66 -14.92 35.76 -6.38
C PRO A 66 -13.63 34.98 -6.15
N ILE A 67 -13.69 33.92 -5.33
CA ILE A 67 -12.57 32.99 -5.14
C ILE A 67 -12.61 31.82 -6.12
N VAL A 68 -13.80 31.45 -6.60
CA VAL A 68 -14.00 30.40 -7.61
C VAL A 68 -15.00 30.84 -8.68
N HIS A 69 -14.70 30.55 -9.95
CA HIS A 69 -15.66 30.73 -11.03
C HIS A 69 -16.52 29.48 -11.17
N ILE A 70 -17.84 29.66 -11.13
CA ILE A 70 -18.82 28.56 -11.18
C ILE A 70 -19.67 28.71 -12.44
N ARG A 71 -19.74 27.65 -13.24
CA ARG A 71 -20.67 27.53 -14.37
C ARG A 71 -21.89 26.72 -13.97
N LYS A 72 -23.07 27.31 -14.11
CA LYS A 72 -24.36 26.64 -13.90
C LYS A 72 -24.73 25.85 -15.16
N VAL A 73 -24.59 24.53 -15.12
CA VAL A 73 -24.87 23.65 -16.29
C VAL A 73 -26.32 23.15 -16.26
N GLY A 74 -26.95 23.09 -15.09
CA GLY A 74 -28.36 22.71 -14.92
C GLY A 74 -28.83 22.80 -13.46
N LYS A 75 -30.07 22.39 -13.16
CA LYS A 75 -30.58 22.35 -11.78
C LYS A 75 -29.75 21.39 -10.92
N GLY A 76 -28.84 21.93 -10.11
CA GLY A 76 -28.01 21.15 -9.18
C GLY A 76 -26.74 20.54 -9.79
N ALA A 77 -26.38 20.92 -11.02
CA ALA A 77 -25.14 20.54 -11.69
C ALA A 77 -24.29 21.80 -11.90
N ASP A 78 -23.71 22.29 -10.81
CA ASP A 78 -22.81 23.44 -10.82
C ASP A 78 -21.37 22.94 -10.96
N MET A 79 -20.58 23.57 -11.83
CA MET A 79 -19.19 23.19 -12.11
C MET A 79 -18.25 24.31 -11.67
N ILE A 80 -17.22 23.98 -10.89
CA ILE A 80 -16.10 24.86 -10.57
C ILE A 80 -15.18 24.88 -11.79
N GLU A 81 -15.13 26.00 -12.51
CA GLU A 81 -14.36 26.17 -13.75
C GLU A 81 -12.91 26.56 -13.48
N GLU A 82 -12.71 27.42 -12.49
CA GLU A 82 -11.42 28.02 -12.19
C GLU A 82 -11.38 28.49 -10.73
N VAL A 83 -10.18 28.48 -10.16
CA VAL A 83 -9.89 29.04 -8.84
C VAL A 83 -9.03 30.28 -8.99
N VAL A 84 -9.49 31.40 -8.41
CA VAL A 84 -8.79 32.67 -8.45
C VAL A 84 -7.64 32.67 -7.43
N LYS A 85 -6.47 32.19 -7.84
CA LYS A 85 -5.26 32.09 -6.99
C LYS A 85 -4.73 33.45 -6.52
N THR A 86 -5.16 34.54 -7.13
CA THR A 86 -4.79 35.91 -6.73
C THR A 86 -5.57 36.40 -5.51
N HIS A 87 -6.67 35.73 -5.14
CA HIS A 87 -7.58 36.13 -4.07
C HIS A 87 -6.85 36.20 -2.70
N PRO A 88 -7.06 37.25 -1.88
CA PRO A 88 -6.41 37.43 -0.58
C PRO A 88 -6.53 36.21 0.33
N ALA A 89 -7.75 35.69 0.49
CA ALA A 89 -8.01 34.50 1.31
C ALA A 89 -7.28 33.24 0.85
N TRP A 90 -7.02 33.07 -0.47
CA TRP A 90 -6.25 31.92 -0.97
C TRP A 90 -4.76 32.06 -0.63
N LYS A 91 -4.22 33.28 -0.75
CA LYS A 91 -2.82 33.59 -0.44
C LYS A 91 -2.52 33.53 1.04
N SER A 92 -3.37 34.14 1.87
CA SER A 92 -3.18 34.20 3.32
C SER A 92 -3.58 32.91 4.03
N PHE A 93 -4.13 31.92 3.32
CA PHE A 93 -4.52 30.65 3.93
C PHE A 93 -3.30 29.87 4.44
N THR A 94 -3.28 29.70 5.76
CA THR A 94 -2.37 28.84 6.51
C THR A 94 -3.14 27.65 7.08
N VAL A 95 -2.59 26.45 6.95
CA VAL A 95 -3.23 25.26 7.48
C VAL A 95 -3.08 25.22 8.99
N THR A 96 -4.16 24.80 9.66
CA THR A 96 -4.24 24.70 11.12
C THR A 96 -4.44 23.25 11.54
N ASP A 97 -5.66 22.72 11.46
CA ASP A 97 -6.01 21.34 11.79
C ASP A 97 -6.55 20.54 10.58
N GLU A 98 -6.60 21.15 9.40
CA GLU A 98 -7.15 20.55 8.18
C GLU A 98 -6.24 19.43 7.62
N VAL A 99 -6.86 18.37 7.11
CA VAL A 99 -6.16 17.22 6.52
C VAL A 99 -5.79 17.55 5.06
N ILE A 100 -4.55 18.01 4.85
CA ILE A 100 -4.05 18.44 3.54
C ILE A 100 -3.65 17.27 2.65
N LYS A 101 -2.95 16.32 3.25
CA LYS A 101 -2.53 15.10 2.60
C LYS A 101 -3.39 14.01 3.21
N ASP A 102 -3.88 13.12 2.36
CA ASP A 102 -4.19 11.80 2.89
C ASP A 102 -2.88 11.34 3.54
N GLU A 103 -2.94 10.99 4.83
CA GLU A 103 -1.90 10.12 5.36
C GLU A 103 -1.76 9.04 4.30
N GLU A 104 -0.55 8.83 3.79
CA GLU A 104 -0.25 7.65 3.00
C GLU A 104 -0.50 6.45 3.94
N GLU A 105 -1.77 6.15 4.20
CA GLU A 105 -2.23 4.78 4.16
C GLU A 105 -1.77 4.37 2.77
N GLU A 106 -0.58 3.78 2.72
CA GLU A 106 -0.22 2.78 1.74
C GLU A 106 -1.46 1.91 1.62
N SER A 107 -2.31 2.27 0.67
CA SER A 107 -3.36 1.41 0.17
C SER A 107 -2.61 0.37 -0.64
N THR A 108 -1.83 -0.46 0.06
CA THR A 108 -1.72 -1.86 -0.28
C THR A 108 -3.17 -2.31 -0.38
N LYS A 109 -3.68 -2.31 -1.62
CA LYS A 109 -4.85 -3.08 -2.00
C LYS A 109 -4.62 -4.44 -1.35
N CYS A 110 -5.26 -4.70 -0.21
CA CYS A 110 -5.09 -5.94 0.51
C CYS A 110 -5.93 -6.99 -0.23
N GLY A 111 -5.51 -7.31 -1.45
CA GLY A 111 -5.88 -8.56 -2.08
C GLY A 111 -5.26 -9.71 -1.30
N PRO A 112 -5.77 -10.93 -1.48
CA PRO A 112 -5.17 -12.11 -0.85
C PRO A 112 -3.68 -12.16 -1.20
N LYS A 113 -2.82 -12.13 -0.17
CA LYS A 113 -1.39 -12.36 -0.33
C LYS A 113 -1.22 -13.87 -0.46
N ILE A 114 -0.94 -14.33 -1.68
CA ILE A 114 -0.60 -15.73 -1.93
C ILE A 114 0.85 -15.93 -1.50
N HIS A 115 1.07 -16.79 -0.53
CA HIS A 115 2.40 -17.14 -0.03
C HIS A 115 2.85 -18.46 -0.66
N GLU A 116 4.08 -18.49 -1.18
CA GLU A 116 4.69 -19.68 -1.77
C GLU A 116 5.46 -20.48 -0.71
N TYR A 117 5.15 -21.77 -0.60
CA TYR A 117 5.77 -22.72 0.31
C TYR A 117 6.25 -23.98 -0.42
N TYR A 118 7.15 -24.71 0.22
CA TYR A 118 7.61 -26.04 -0.17
C TYR A 118 7.13 -27.05 0.86
N SER A 119 6.28 -27.98 0.44
CA SER A 119 5.86 -29.10 1.28
C SER A 119 6.91 -30.20 1.26
N VAL A 120 7.30 -30.65 2.46
CA VAL A 120 8.32 -31.69 2.68
C VAL A 120 7.85 -33.04 2.13
N THR A 121 8.66 -33.64 1.27
CA THR A 121 8.45 -34.98 0.70
C THR A 121 9.39 -36.01 1.33
N ASP A 122 9.08 -37.29 1.16
CA ASP A 122 9.93 -38.39 1.66
C ASP A 122 11.36 -38.34 1.10
N ALA A 123 11.55 -37.79 -0.10
CA ALA A 123 12.85 -37.71 -0.75
C ALA A 123 13.82 -36.77 -0.02
N VAL A 124 13.34 -35.69 0.60
CA VAL A 124 14.19 -34.70 1.28
C VAL A 124 14.30 -34.93 2.79
N LEU A 125 13.44 -35.78 3.36
CA LEU A 125 13.43 -36.09 4.80
C LEU A 125 14.80 -36.49 5.37
N PRO A 126 15.66 -37.28 4.69
CA PRO A 126 16.98 -37.63 5.23
C PRO A 126 17.86 -36.41 5.55
N VAL A 127 17.82 -35.38 4.70
CA VAL A 127 18.56 -34.13 4.90
C VAL A 127 17.98 -33.35 6.07
N LEU A 128 16.64 -33.20 6.09
CA LEU A 128 15.93 -32.38 7.07
C LEU A 128 15.96 -33.00 8.48
N ARG A 129 15.80 -34.32 8.61
CA ARG A 129 15.77 -35.03 9.91
C ARG A 129 17.05 -34.87 10.73
N SER A 130 18.19 -34.68 10.07
CA SER A 130 19.45 -34.41 10.76
C SER A 130 19.47 -33.07 11.51
N ARG A 131 18.53 -32.17 11.19
CA ARG A 131 18.42 -30.80 11.73
C ARG A 131 17.25 -30.59 12.68
N GLY A 132 16.23 -31.44 12.63
CA GLY A 132 15.05 -31.32 13.49
C GLY A 132 13.98 -32.37 13.20
N ASN A 133 12.87 -32.30 13.94
CA ASN A 133 11.73 -33.18 13.75
C ASN A 133 10.82 -32.68 12.62
N PHE A 134 11.29 -32.82 11.38
CA PHE A 134 10.49 -32.52 10.19
C PHE A 134 9.62 -33.71 9.79
N SER A 135 8.36 -33.43 9.42
CA SER A 135 7.39 -34.43 8.98
C SER A 135 7.01 -34.25 7.51
N LYS A 136 6.61 -35.34 6.86
CA LYS A 136 6.07 -35.29 5.50
C LYS A 136 4.83 -34.39 5.49
N GLY A 137 4.74 -33.51 4.50
CA GLY A 137 3.65 -32.56 4.36
C GLY A 137 3.89 -31.21 5.03
N GLN A 138 4.88 -31.08 5.92
CA GLN A 138 5.22 -29.82 6.57
C GLN A 138 5.57 -28.76 5.52
N LEU A 139 5.02 -27.54 5.69
CA LEU A 139 5.28 -26.42 4.81
C LEU A 139 6.51 -25.65 5.30
N LEU A 140 7.41 -25.33 4.37
CA LEU A 140 8.60 -24.52 4.61
C LEU A 140 8.72 -23.42 3.56
N GLU A 141 9.14 -22.23 3.96
CA GLU A 141 9.50 -21.16 3.03
C GLU A 141 10.83 -21.47 2.31
N SER A 142 11.07 -20.79 1.18
CA SER A 142 12.33 -20.92 0.43
C SER A 142 13.56 -20.60 1.30
N THR A 143 13.42 -19.60 2.18
CA THR A 143 14.42 -19.16 3.18
C THR A 143 14.71 -20.25 4.19
N GLU A 144 13.67 -20.85 4.78
CA GLU A 144 13.82 -21.95 5.76
C GLU A 144 14.52 -23.16 5.13
N VAL A 145 14.12 -23.57 3.92
CA VAL A 145 14.78 -24.67 3.21
C VAL A 145 16.26 -24.36 2.99
N ARG A 146 16.60 -23.13 2.61
CA ARG A 146 17.99 -22.70 2.40
C ARG A 146 18.80 -22.76 3.70
N GLU A 147 18.25 -22.28 4.80
CA GLU A 147 18.91 -22.30 6.11
C GLU A 147 19.17 -23.73 6.56
N ILE A 148 18.16 -24.61 6.48
CA ILE A 148 18.29 -26.01 6.88
C ILE A 148 19.35 -26.74 6.05
N VAL A 149 19.37 -26.53 4.73
CA VAL A 149 20.38 -27.11 3.83
C VAL A 149 21.77 -26.55 4.12
N THR A 150 21.87 -25.25 4.42
CA THR A 150 23.15 -24.62 4.76
C THR A 150 23.72 -25.16 6.06
N ASP A 151 22.87 -25.33 7.06
CA ASP A 151 23.26 -25.88 8.36
C ASP A 151 23.61 -27.37 8.27
N TYR A 152 22.95 -28.11 7.37
CA TYR A 152 23.34 -29.48 7.03
C TYR A 152 24.79 -29.53 6.54
N VAL A 153 25.09 -28.79 5.47
CA VAL A 153 26.40 -28.77 4.82
C VAL A 153 27.51 -28.33 5.78
N LYS A 154 27.24 -27.34 6.63
CA LYS A 154 28.22 -26.86 7.62
C LYS A 154 28.55 -27.90 8.69
N LYS A 155 27.54 -28.60 9.24
CA LYS A 155 27.78 -29.56 10.34
C LYS A 155 28.37 -30.87 9.87
N GLU A 156 28.01 -31.33 8.67
CA GLU A 156 28.62 -32.51 8.04
C GLU A 156 29.99 -32.18 7.41
N GLU A 157 30.48 -30.94 7.58
CA GLU A 157 31.76 -30.45 7.06
C GLU A 157 31.93 -30.63 5.54
N LEU A 158 30.83 -30.53 4.79
CA LEU A 158 30.77 -30.77 3.34
C LEU A 158 31.13 -29.53 2.50
N HIS A 159 31.39 -28.39 3.14
CA HIS A 159 31.78 -27.17 2.44
C HIS A 159 33.23 -27.26 1.91
N CYS A 160 33.43 -26.92 0.64
CA CYS A 160 34.74 -26.90 -0.01
C CYS A 160 34.94 -25.54 -0.71
N GLY A 161 35.26 -24.50 0.07
CA GLY A 161 35.42 -23.14 -0.44
C GLY A 161 34.14 -22.60 -1.07
N LYS A 162 34.06 -22.57 -2.41
CA LYS A 162 32.88 -22.10 -3.17
C LYS A 162 31.91 -23.21 -3.58
N SER A 163 32.28 -24.48 -3.39
CA SER A 163 31.46 -25.65 -3.71
C SER A 163 31.11 -26.46 -2.47
N VAL A 164 30.19 -27.40 -2.63
CA VAL A 164 29.73 -28.34 -1.60
C VAL A 164 29.99 -29.75 -2.11
N LYS A 165 30.69 -30.55 -1.32
CA LYS A 165 30.88 -31.98 -1.57
C LYS A 165 29.57 -32.72 -1.34
N LEU A 166 29.20 -33.60 -2.26
CA LEU A 166 27.99 -34.39 -2.14
C LEU A 166 28.29 -35.68 -1.36
N ASP A 167 27.71 -35.77 -0.17
CA ASP A 167 27.66 -37.02 0.58
C ASP A 167 26.60 -37.97 -0.02
N PRO A 168 26.51 -39.24 0.41
CA PRO A 168 25.54 -40.19 -0.14
C PRO A 168 24.09 -39.70 -0.02
N ILE A 169 23.77 -38.94 1.03
CA ILE A 169 22.42 -38.41 1.26
C ILE A 169 22.10 -37.30 0.26
N LEU A 170 22.94 -36.27 0.14
CA LEU A 170 22.75 -35.18 -0.81
C LEU A 170 22.83 -35.68 -2.25
N ALA A 171 23.72 -36.63 -2.57
CA ALA A 171 23.79 -37.26 -3.89
C ALA A 171 22.46 -37.97 -4.23
N GLN A 172 21.88 -38.71 -3.27
CA GLN A 172 20.59 -39.37 -3.45
C GLN A 172 19.45 -38.38 -3.67
N VAL A 173 19.38 -37.31 -2.88
CA VAL A 173 18.32 -36.29 -3.00
C VAL A 173 18.45 -35.50 -4.30
N THR A 174 19.64 -35.00 -4.59
CA THR A 174 19.89 -34.10 -5.74
C THR A 174 19.97 -34.86 -7.06
N ARG A 175 20.31 -36.16 -7.04
CA ARG A 175 20.64 -36.99 -8.21
C ARG A 175 21.72 -36.37 -9.10
N ILE A 176 22.68 -35.69 -8.49
CA ILE A 176 23.87 -35.19 -9.16
C ILE A 176 24.90 -36.31 -9.17
N ASN A 177 25.49 -36.58 -10.34
CA ASN A 177 26.49 -37.65 -10.53
C ASN A 177 27.94 -37.16 -10.29
N GLU A 178 28.12 -35.88 -9.99
CA GLU A 178 29.41 -35.26 -9.70
C GLU A 178 29.74 -35.35 -8.19
N GLU A 179 31.01 -35.21 -7.83
CA GLU A 179 31.45 -35.26 -6.42
C GLU A 179 31.17 -33.98 -5.65
N SER A 180 30.96 -32.86 -6.35
CA SER A 180 30.66 -31.56 -5.74
C SER A 180 29.74 -30.73 -6.61
N THR A 181 29.05 -29.76 -6.01
CA THR A 181 28.16 -28.83 -6.71
C THR A 181 28.22 -27.45 -6.08
N ASP A 182 27.75 -26.41 -6.76
CA ASP A 182 27.62 -25.08 -6.16
C ASP A 182 26.38 -24.96 -5.27
N TRP A 183 26.40 -23.97 -4.38
CA TRP A 183 25.32 -23.73 -3.41
C TRP A 183 23.95 -23.50 -4.05
N ASN A 184 23.88 -22.77 -5.17
CA ASN A 184 22.61 -22.46 -5.79
C ASN A 184 22.01 -23.72 -6.43
N THR A 185 22.83 -24.49 -7.15
CA THR A 185 22.40 -25.77 -7.73
C THR A 185 21.95 -26.75 -6.66
N LEU A 186 22.68 -26.85 -5.54
CA LEU A 186 22.30 -27.69 -4.40
C LEU A 186 20.89 -27.33 -3.88
N ILE A 187 20.67 -26.07 -3.54
CA ILE A 187 19.40 -25.59 -2.97
C ILE A 187 18.25 -25.81 -3.96
N GLN A 188 18.44 -25.45 -5.24
CA GLN A 188 17.42 -25.65 -6.27
C GLN A 188 17.07 -27.12 -6.45
N LYS A 189 18.06 -28.02 -6.43
CA LYS A 189 17.82 -29.45 -6.57
C LYS A 189 17.08 -30.01 -5.37
N VAL A 190 17.42 -29.61 -4.14
CA VAL A 190 16.66 -29.99 -2.94
C VAL A 190 15.22 -29.49 -3.00
N GLN A 191 15.01 -28.20 -3.30
CA GLN A 191 13.68 -27.61 -3.46
C GLN A 191 12.86 -28.30 -4.57
N SER A 192 13.49 -28.72 -5.66
CA SER A 192 12.83 -29.45 -6.76
C SER A 192 12.31 -30.84 -6.36
N LYS A 193 12.80 -31.40 -5.24
CA LYS A 193 12.29 -32.66 -4.67
C LYS A 193 11.15 -32.44 -3.69
N MET A 194 10.87 -31.20 -3.30
CA MET A 194 9.73 -30.81 -2.47
C MET A 194 8.51 -30.47 -3.35
N THR A 195 7.32 -30.41 -2.75
CA THR A 195 6.10 -30.06 -3.47
C THR A 195 5.80 -28.57 -3.29
N LYS A 196 5.98 -27.78 -4.36
CA LYS A 196 5.64 -26.36 -4.38
C LYS A 196 4.13 -26.17 -4.16
N THR A 197 3.78 -25.38 -3.14
CA THR A 197 2.43 -25.19 -2.61
C THR A 197 2.17 -23.69 -2.42
N PHE A 198 0.92 -23.26 -2.55
CA PHE A 198 0.51 -21.87 -2.37
C PHE A 198 -0.61 -21.80 -1.33
N VAL A 199 -0.50 -20.87 -0.38
CA VAL A 199 -1.50 -20.64 0.69
C VAL A 199 -1.95 -19.19 0.65
#